data_AF-A0A9P7FEG7-F1
#
_entry.id   AF-A0A9P7FEG7-F1
#
_cell.length_a   1.000
_cell.length_b   1.000
_cell.length_c   1.000
_cell.angle_alpha   90.00
_cell.angle_beta   90.00
_cell.angle_gamma   90.00
#
_symmetry.space_group_name_H-M   'P 1'
#
loop_
_entity.id
_entity.type
_entity.pdbx_description
1 polymer ?
#
loop_
_entity_poly.entity_id
_entity_poly.type
_entity_poly.pdbx_seq_one_letter_code
_entity_poly.pdbx_strand_id
1 'polypeptide(L)'
;MNKVPVRVDGRFRLGDVLGSGSYAVVYSARKIINDDHVALKLETIVDHSSSVERDQLLSRLEYIHSRNYIHGDIKPQNVLVGLGSLRHTTFIIDFGITKTYWNATTSDHIPFCHGRSLSGTPGFASINNHLGVEPGRRDDLESLTYMLIYFLRGSLPWLTSDDEKLSSSTILKRKACTTIADICLDPH
;
A
#
# COMPACT_ATOMS: atom_id res chain seq x y z
N MET A 1 -1.37 29.71 -34.43
CA MET A 1 -0.27 29.38 -33.50
C MET A 1 -0.40 27.92 -33.12
N ASN A 2 0.49 27.05 -33.61
CA ASN A 2 0.48 25.63 -33.28
C ASN A 2 0.84 25.47 -31.80
N LYS A 3 -0.13 25.09 -30.96
CA LYS A 3 0.13 24.74 -29.57
C LYS A 3 1.04 23.51 -29.55
N VAL A 4 2.23 23.66 -28.97
CA VAL A 4 3.11 22.52 -28.68
C VAL A 4 2.32 21.57 -27.77
N PRO A 5 2.18 20.28 -28.11
CA PRO A 5 1.41 19.36 -27.30
C PRO A 5 2.09 19.18 -25.94
N VAL A 6 1.31 19.37 -24.86
CA VAL A 6 1.79 19.26 -23.48
C VAL A 6 2.26 17.84 -23.24
N ARG A 7 3.50 17.69 -22.75
CA ARG A 7 4.08 16.40 -22.38
C ARG A 7 4.02 16.25 -20.87
N VAL A 8 3.61 15.07 -20.40
CA VAL A 8 3.61 14.71 -18.98
C VAL A 8 4.76 13.75 -18.72
N ASP A 9 5.62 14.11 -17.77
CA ASP A 9 6.78 13.34 -17.34
C ASP A 9 7.73 12.92 -18.48
N GLY A 10 7.70 13.62 -19.62
CA GLY A 10 8.45 13.25 -20.82
C GLY A 10 8.01 11.93 -21.50
N ARG A 11 7.07 11.18 -20.90
CA ARG A 11 6.63 9.84 -21.35
C ARG A 11 5.32 9.86 -22.14
N PHE A 12 4.47 10.86 -21.90
CA PHE A 12 3.13 10.93 -22.48
C PHE A 12 2.88 12.23 -23.21
N ARG A 13 2.17 12.15 -24.35
CA ARG A 13 1.62 13.29 -25.08
C ARG A 13 0.14 13.42 -24.73
N LEU A 14 -0.25 14.52 -24.08
CA LEU A 14 -1.66 14.80 -23.79
C LEU A 14 -2.43 15.14 -25.05
N GLY A 15 -3.65 14.61 -25.13
CA GLY A 15 -4.69 14.91 -26.10
C GLY A 15 -5.88 15.61 -25.43
N ASP A 16 -7.07 15.41 -25.99
CA ASP A 16 -8.30 16.07 -25.53
C ASP A 16 -8.74 15.64 -24.14
N VAL A 17 -9.47 16.53 -23.45
CA VAL A 17 -10.14 16.22 -22.19
C VAL A 17 -11.28 15.22 -22.46
N LEU A 18 -11.24 14.08 -21.78
CA LEU A 18 -12.29 13.06 -21.83
C LEU A 18 -13.36 13.26 -20.77
N GLY A 19 -13.01 13.90 -19.65
CA GLY A 19 -13.95 14.18 -18.57
C GLY A 19 -13.34 15.06 -17.49
N SER A 20 -14.20 15.77 -16.75
CA SER A 20 -13.77 16.59 -15.61
C SER A 20 -14.57 16.20 -14.36
N GLY A 21 -13.86 16.08 -13.25
CA GLY A 21 -14.43 15.93 -11.90
C GLY A 21 -13.95 17.06 -11.01
N SER A 22 -14.51 17.15 -9.80
CA SER A 22 -14.23 18.25 -8.85
C SER A 22 -12.75 18.42 -8.46
N TYR A 23 -11.92 17.38 -8.63
CA TYR A 23 -10.52 17.35 -8.18
C TYR A 23 -9.55 16.85 -9.25
N ALA A 24 -10.05 16.50 -10.43
CA ALA A 24 -9.23 15.91 -11.48
C ALA A 24 -9.82 16.15 -12.87
N VAL A 25 -8.94 16.27 -13.85
CA VAL A 25 -9.31 16.27 -15.27
C VAL A 25 -8.70 15.03 -15.91
N VAL A 26 -9.52 14.26 -16.60
CA VAL A 26 -9.10 13.08 -17.36
C VAL A 26 -8.85 13.52 -18.79
N TYR A 27 -7.65 13.25 -19.28
CA TYR A 27 -7.21 13.51 -20.64
C TYR A 27 -7.02 12.20 -21.39
N SER A 28 -7.29 12.20 -22.69
CA SER A 28 -6.70 11.22 -23.58
C SER A 28 -5.20 11.51 -23.66
N ALA A 29 -4.39 10.47 -23.80
CA ALA A 29 -2.96 10.63 -24.02
C ALA A 29 -2.43 9.49 -24.87
N ARG A 30 -1.25 9.71 -25.45
CA ARG A 30 -0.46 8.67 -26.11
C ARG A 30 0.88 8.50 -25.42
N LYS A 31 1.30 7.26 -25.21
CA LYS A 31 2.68 6.96 -24.81
C LYS A 31 3.63 7.34 -25.93
N ILE A 32 4.71 8.06 -25.63
CA ILE A 32 5.67 8.51 -26.65
C ILE A 32 6.48 7.34 -27.23
N ILE A 33 6.68 6.29 -26.42
CA ILE A 33 7.56 5.15 -26.78
C ILE A 33 6.92 4.26 -27.85
N ASN A 34 5.60 4.04 -27.77
CA ASN A 34 4.91 3.06 -28.62
C ASN A 34 3.55 3.55 -29.17
N ASP A 35 3.19 4.81 -28.96
CA ASP A 35 1.94 5.43 -29.43
C ASP A 35 0.64 4.80 -28.87
N ASP A 36 0.71 4.03 -27.78
CA ASP A 36 -0.47 3.46 -27.12
C ASP A 36 -1.41 4.57 -26.62
N HIS A 37 -2.70 4.42 -26.93
CA HIS A 37 -3.74 5.24 -26.36
C HIS A 37 -4.00 4.89 -24.89
N VAL A 38 -3.96 5.90 -24.02
CA VAL A 38 -4.27 5.80 -22.59
C VAL A 38 -5.14 6.97 -22.14
N ALA A 39 -5.73 6.87 -20.96
CA ALA A 39 -6.37 7.99 -20.28
C ALA A 39 -5.50 8.40 -19.08
N LEU A 40 -5.12 9.67 -18.99
CA LEU A 40 -4.39 10.22 -17.86
C LEU A 40 -5.33 11.05 -16.99
N LYS A 41 -5.52 10.63 -15.75
CA LYS A 41 -6.21 11.42 -14.74
C LYS A 41 -5.19 12.35 -14.07
N LEU A 42 -5.27 13.64 -14.34
CA LEU A 42 -4.42 14.66 -13.72
C LEU A 42 -5.21 15.34 -12.60
N GLU A 43 -4.73 15.20 -11.38
CA GLU A 43 -5.34 15.85 -10.21
C GLU A 43 -4.78 17.26 -10.06
N THR A 44 -5.67 18.22 -9.80
CA THR A 44 -5.22 19.59 -9.53
C THR A 44 -4.59 19.58 -8.15
N ILE A 45 -3.28 19.83 -8.09
CA ILE A 45 -2.62 20.08 -6.81
C ILE A 45 -3.18 21.41 -6.29
N VAL A 46 -4.18 21.33 -5.41
CA VAL A 46 -4.63 22.47 -4.63
C VAL A 46 -3.61 22.61 -3.49
N ASP A 47 -2.83 23.69 -3.55
CA ASP A 47 -1.83 23.96 -2.53
C ASP A 47 -2.50 24.12 -1.16
N HIS A 48 -1.93 23.40 -0.18
CA HIS A 48 -2.29 23.33 1.25
C HIS A 48 -3.50 22.45 1.66
N SER A 49 -3.40 21.12 1.51
CA SER A 49 -3.93 20.12 2.49
C SER A 49 -3.46 18.67 2.20
N SER A 50 -2.25 18.50 1.65
CA SER A 50 -1.60 17.20 1.38
C SER A 50 -1.10 16.46 2.62
N SER A 51 -1.82 16.59 3.74
CA SER A 51 -1.56 15.87 5.00
C SER A 51 -2.70 14.91 5.37
N VAL A 52 -3.93 15.14 4.89
CA VAL A 52 -5.12 14.40 5.36
C VAL A 52 -5.30 13.04 4.65
N GLU A 53 -4.81 12.88 3.41
CA GLU A 53 -4.95 11.61 2.66
C GLU A 53 -3.89 10.56 3.07
N ARG A 54 -2.71 10.97 3.53
CA ARG A 54 -1.66 10.06 4.04
C ARG A 54 -1.97 9.48 5.43
N ASP A 55 -2.90 10.09 6.16
CA ASP A 55 -3.15 9.74 7.57
C ASP A 55 -4.31 8.75 7.77
N GLN A 56 -5.14 8.50 6.74
CA GLN A 56 -6.35 7.70 6.94
C GLN A 56 -6.05 6.24 7.28
N LEU A 57 -5.09 5.61 6.61
CA LEU A 57 -4.72 4.21 6.88
C LEU A 57 -4.12 4.03 8.28
N LEU A 58 -3.27 4.98 8.69
CA LEU A 58 -2.72 4.99 10.03
C LEU A 58 -3.83 5.19 11.08
N SER A 59 -4.73 6.13 10.85
CA SER A 59 -5.93 6.35 11.67
C SER A 59 -6.84 5.10 11.74
N ARG A 60 -6.97 4.32 10.65
CA ARG A 60 -7.73 3.06 10.66
C ARG A 60 -7.04 2.01 11.52
N LEU A 61 -5.72 1.88 11.41
CA LEU A 61 -4.95 0.96 12.26
C LEU A 61 -5.01 1.38 13.73
N GLU A 62 -4.84 2.67 14.01
CA GLU A 62 -4.99 3.21 15.36
C GLU A 62 -6.37 2.89 15.93
N TYR A 63 -7.43 3.07 15.14
CA TYR A 63 -8.78 2.68 15.55
C TYR A 63 -8.86 1.19 15.85
N ILE A 64 -8.41 0.30 14.96
CA ILE A 64 -8.41 -1.16 15.18
C ILE A 64 -7.65 -1.51 16.46
N HIS A 65 -6.47 -0.91 16.65
CA HIS A 65 -5.60 -1.13 17.81
C HIS A 65 -6.23 -0.61 19.11
N SER A 66 -6.93 0.52 19.07
CA SER A 66 -7.70 1.05 20.21
C SER A 66 -8.85 0.14 20.65
N ARG A 67 -9.29 -0.76 19.77
CA ARG A 67 -10.28 -1.79 20.05
C ARG A 67 -9.65 -3.12 20.51
N ASN A 68 -8.37 -3.13 20.87
CA ASN A 68 -7.61 -4.30 21.34
C ASN A 68 -7.31 -5.38 20.28
N TYR A 69 -7.49 -5.05 19.00
CA TYR A 69 -7.26 -5.95 17.88
C TYR A 69 -6.00 -5.59 17.09
N ILE A 70 -5.41 -6.59 16.45
CA ILE A 70 -4.49 -6.43 15.33
C ILE A 70 -5.17 -6.97 14.07
N HIS A 71 -5.00 -6.28 12.95
CA HIS A 71 -5.64 -6.70 11.70
C HIS A 71 -5.02 -8.00 11.17
N GLY A 72 -3.68 -8.06 11.12
CA GLY A 72 -2.91 -9.25 10.76
C GLY A 72 -2.72 -9.50 9.26
N ASP A 73 -3.52 -8.88 8.38
CA ASP A 73 -3.39 -9.01 6.91
C ASP A 73 -3.48 -7.66 6.17
N ILE A 74 -2.64 -6.70 6.55
CA ILE A 74 -2.59 -5.40 5.87
C ILE A 74 -1.93 -5.55 4.49
N LYS A 75 -2.71 -5.29 3.43
CA LYS A 75 -2.30 -5.40 2.02
C LYS A 75 -3.24 -4.60 1.11
N PRO A 76 -2.85 -4.29 -0.14
CA PRO A 76 -3.67 -3.49 -1.06
C PRO A 76 -5.09 -4.03 -1.27
N GLN A 77 -5.26 -5.35 -1.34
CA GLN A 77 -6.56 -5.98 -1.59
C GLN A 77 -7.55 -5.79 -0.44
N ASN A 78 -7.05 -5.53 0.78
CA ASN A 78 -7.85 -5.30 1.97
C ASN A 78 -8.09 -3.81 2.25
N VAL A 79 -7.75 -2.94 1.29
CA VAL A 79 -7.95 -1.50 1.38
C VAL A 79 -8.89 -1.05 0.26
N LEU A 80 -10.01 -0.44 0.63
CA LEU A 80 -10.99 0.10 -0.31
C LEU A 80 -11.09 1.62 -0.19
N VAL A 81 -11.44 2.27 -1.30
CA VAL A 81 -11.84 3.67 -1.33
C VAL A 81 -13.36 3.72 -1.49
N GLY A 82 -14.03 4.57 -0.71
CA GLY A 82 -15.47 4.75 -0.79
C GLY A 82 -15.93 5.28 -2.15
N LEU A 83 -17.25 5.26 -2.37
CA LEU A 83 -17.86 5.80 -3.60
C LEU A 83 -18.69 7.05 -3.28
N GLY A 84 -18.97 7.87 -4.30
CA GLY A 84 -19.83 9.04 -4.18
C GLY A 84 -19.30 10.09 -3.21
N SER A 85 -20.03 10.33 -2.12
CA SER A 85 -19.64 11.23 -1.03
C SER A 85 -18.45 10.72 -0.22
N LEU A 86 -18.20 9.40 -0.22
CA LEU A 86 -17.11 8.75 0.51
C LEU A 86 -15.86 8.53 -0.34
N ARG A 87 -15.78 9.11 -1.55
CA ARG A 87 -14.65 8.93 -2.48
C ARG A 87 -13.29 9.39 -1.95
N HIS A 88 -13.29 10.18 -0.88
CA HIS A 88 -12.09 10.62 -0.15
C HIS A 88 -11.89 9.84 1.15
N THR A 89 -12.53 8.68 1.31
CA THR A 89 -12.47 7.87 2.53
C THR A 89 -11.92 6.49 2.23
N THR A 90 -10.87 6.12 2.97
CA THR A 90 -10.26 4.79 2.91
C THR A 90 -10.81 3.88 4.01
N PHE A 91 -11.05 2.61 3.66
CA PHE A 91 -11.57 1.56 4.53
C PHE A 91 -10.59 0.38 4.56
N ILE A 92 -10.39 -0.21 5.73
CA ILE A 92 -9.72 -1.51 5.90
C ILE A 92 -10.82 -2.57 6.04
N ILE A 93 -10.73 -3.64 5.25
CA ILE A 93 -11.68 -4.75 5.20
C ILE A 93 -10.98 -6.08 5.47
N ASP A 94 -11.77 -7.16 5.57
CA ASP A 94 -11.31 -8.54 5.78
C ASP A 94 -10.60 -8.79 7.12
N PHE A 95 -11.42 -8.93 8.16
CA PHE A 95 -11.00 -9.26 9.52
C PHE A 95 -10.89 -10.79 9.76
N GLY A 96 -10.80 -11.60 8.70
CA GLY A 96 -10.87 -13.06 8.79
C GLY A 96 -9.76 -13.72 9.61
N ILE A 97 -8.61 -13.04 9.75
CA ILE A 97 -7.47 -13.52 10.55
C ILE A 97 -7.08 -12.57 11.69
N THR A 98 -7.94 -11.59 12.00
CA THR A 98 -7.74 -10.63 13.09
C THR A 98 -7.62 -11.33 14.43
N LYS A 99 -6.77 -10.80 15.30
CA LYS A 99 -6.50 -11.35 16.64
C LYS A 99 -6.53 -10.26 17.70
N THR A 100 -6.76 -10.64 18.95
CA THR A 100 -6.62 -9.75 20.10
C THR A 100 -5.17 -9.71 20.57
N TYR A 101 -4.59 -8.52 20.72
CA TYR A 101 -3.24 -8.35 21.29
C TYR A 101 -3.27 -7.95 22.78
N TRP A 102 -4.45 -7.60 23.28
CA TRP A 102 -4.68 -7.20 24.67
C TRP A 102 -5.65 -8.17 25.33
N ASN A 103 -5.27 -8.67 26.50
CA ASN A 103 -6.11 -9.53 27.30
C ASN A 103 -6.97 -8.66 28.23
N ALA A 104 -8.28 -8.60 27.98
CA ALA A 104 -9.21 -7.82 28.78
C ALA A 104 -9.33 -8.32 30.24
N THR A 105 -9.07 -9.61 30.48
CA THR A 105 -9.15 -10.21 31.81
C THR A 105 -7.93 -9.84 32.66
N THR A 106 -6.72 -9.93 32.09
CA THR A 106 -5.48 -9.59 32.81
C THR A 106 -5.10 -8.12 32.69
N SER A 107 -5.80 -7.36 31.84
CA SER A 107 -5.46 -5.97 31.48
C SER A 107 -3.99 -5.81 31.09
N ASP A 108 -3.50 -6.74 30.26
CA ASP A 108 -2.10 -6.77 29.83
C ASP A 108 -1.96 -7.21 28.36
N HIS A 109 -0.82 -6.92 27.76
CA HIS A 109 -0.47 -7.38 26.43
C HIS A 109 -0.32 -8.91 26.42
N ILE A 110 -0.67 -9.54 25.29
CA ILE A 110 -0.43 -10.98 25.11
C ILE A 110 1.06 -11.31 25.32
N PRO A 111 1.39 -12.47 25.91
CA PRO A 111 2.78 -12.85 26.13
C PRO A 111 3.49 -13.03 24.80
N PHE A 112 4.78 -12.72 24.80
CA PHE A 112 5.63 -13.05 23.68
C PHE A 112 5.67 -14.57 23.47
N CYS A 113 5.41 -15.01 22.23
CA CYS A 113 5.35 -16.41 21.87
C CYS A 113 6.02 -16.64 20.52
N HIS A 114 6.61 -17.82 20.35
CA HIS A 114 7.23 -18.29 19.11
C HIS A 114 6.57 -19.58 18.62
N GLY A 115 6.91 -20.01 17.41
CA GLY A 115 6.42 -21.26 16.82
C GLY A 115 5.03 -21.12 16.20
N ARG A 116 4.56 -19.90 15.94
CA ARG A 116 3.36 -19.67 15.14
C ARG A 116 3.65 -19.94 13.67
N SER A 117 2.68 -20.51 12.98
CA SER A 117 2.71 -20.53 11.51
C SER A 117 2.49 -19.12 10.97
N LEU A 118 3.13 -18.80 9.84
CA LEU A 118 2.86 -17.56 9.13
C LEU A 118 1.35 -17.46 8.85
N SER A 119 0.79 -16.31 9.18
CA SER A 119 -0.59 -15.94 8.83
C SER A 119 -0.58 -14.65 8.01
N GLY A 120 -1.60 -14.49 7.16
CA GLY A 120 -1.69 -13.37 6.23
C GLY A 120 -0.86 -13.56 4.97
N THR A 121 -0.65 -12.47 4.24
CA THR A 121 -0.04 -12.49 2.91
C THR A 121 1.49 -12.36 3.00
N PRO A 122 2.29 -13.37 2.59
CA PRO A 122 3.74 -13.38 2.80
C PRO A 122 4.48 -12.13 2.30
N GLY A 123 4.02 -11.57 1.17
CA GLY A 123 4.59 -10.35 0.57
C GLY A 123 4.51 -9.12 1.49
N PHE A 124 3.47 -9.02 2.31
CA PHE A 124 3.24 -7.87 3.19
C PHE A 124 3.44 -8.20 4.67
N ALA A 125 3.49 -9.48 5.06
CA ALA A 125 3.74 -9.88 6.45
C ALA A 125 5.10 -9.39 6.98
N SER A 126 5.17 -9.03 8.25
CA SER A 126 6.42 -8.63 8.91
C SER A 126 7.47 -9.75 8.95
N ILE A 127 8.74 -9.39 9.09
CA ILE A 127 9.83 -10.36 9.29
C ILE A 127 9.57 -11.21 10.54
N ASN A 128 9.05 -10.62 11.61
CA ASN A 128 8.72 -11.35 12.84
C ASN A 128 7.63 -12.41 12.63
N ASN A 129 6.58 -12.09 11.87
CA ASN A 129 5.52 -13.04 11.54
C ASN A 129 6.07 -14.21 10.68
N HIS A 130 6.97 -13.92 9.74
CA HIS A 130 7.70 -14.96 8.99
C HIS A 130 8.55 -15.86 9.89
N LEU A 131 9.13 -15.32 10.96
CA LEU A 131 9.91 -16.06 11.95
C LEU A 131 9.04 -16.78 13.00
N GLY A 132 7.71 -16.74 12.84
CA GLY A 132 6.76 -17.41 13.73
C GLY A 132 6.65 -16.77 15.11
N VAL A 133 7.04 -15.50 15.24
CA VAL A 133 6.76 -14.67 16.42
C VAL A 133 5.28 -14.32 16.43
N GLU A 134 4.64 -14.35 17.59
CA GLU A 134 3.27 -13.87 17.73
C GLU A 134 3.17 -12.40 17.29
N PRO A 135 2.31 -12.08 16.31
CA PRO A 135 2.18 -10.71 15.83
C PRO A 135 1.60 -9.78 16.90
N GLY A 136 2.06 -8.54 16.90
CA GLY A 136 1.50 -7.44 17.66
C GLY A 136 1.24 -6.21 16.77
N ARG A 137 0.92 -5.08 17.39
CA ARG A 137 0.60 -3.83 16.66
C ARG A 137 1.70 -3.38 15.71
N ARG A 138 2.97 -3.63 16.06
CA ARG A 138 4.14 -3.30 15.23
C ARG A 138 4.11 -4.00 13.87
N ASP A 139 3.54 -5.21 13.82
CA ASP A 139 3.52 -6.03 12.62
C ASP A 139 2.53 -5.47 11.59
N ASP A 140 1.38 -4.92 12.04
CA ASP A 140 0.47 -4.17 11.16
C ASP A 140 1.14 -2.91 10.57
N LEU A 141 1.97 -2.21 11.35
CA LEU A 141 2.69 -1.01 10.90
C LEU A 141 3.81 -1.34 9.92
N GLU A 142 4.52 -2.46 10.11
CA GLU A 142 5.52 -2.95 9.17
C GLU A 142 4.85 -3.35 7.85
N SER A 143 3.72 -4.05 7.91
CA SER A 143 2.90 -4.38 6.73
C SER A 143 2.37 -3.15 6.00
N LEU A 144 1.88 -2.14 6.74
CA LEU A 144 1.49 -0.85 6.15
C LEU A 144 2.66 -0.19 5.44
N THR A 145 3.85 -0.21 6.03
CA THR A 145 5.07 0.36 5.42
C THR A 145 5.40 -0.34 4.11
N TYR A 146 5.38 -1.68 4.07
CA TYR A 146 5.57 -2.44 2.82
C TYR A 146 4.50 -2.13 1.78
N MET A 147 3.24 -1.95 2.17
CA MET A 147 2.17 -1.56 1.27
C MET A 147 2.38 -0.15 0.67
N LEU A 148 2.82 0.82 1.48
CA LEU A 148 3.13 2.16 1.02
C LEU A 148 4.32 2.17 0.05
N ILE A 149 5.37 1.42 0.35
CA ILE A 149 6.51 1.24 -0.56
C ILE A 149 6.04 0.60 -1.88
N TYR A 150 5.20 -0.42 -1.81
CA TYR A 150 4.63 -1.07 -2.99
C TYR A 150 3.86 -0.07 -3.87
N PHE A 151 3.05 0.81 -3.28
CA PHE A 151 2.35 1.86 -4.05
C PHE A 151 3.30 2.88 -4.66
N LEU A 152 4.39 3.24 -3.97
CA LEU A 152 5.37 4.21 -4.47
C LEU A 152 6.23 3.64 -5.61
N ARG A 153 6.61 2.36 -5.52
CA ARG A 153 7.55 1.71 -6.46
C ARG A 153 6.85 0.91 -7.57
N GLY A 154 5.59 0.54 -7.36
CA GLY A 154 4.86 -0.44 -8.19
C GLY A 154 5.25 -1.90 -7.92
N SER A 155 6.31 -2.18 -7.16
CA SER A 155 6.76 -3.52 -6.80
C SER A 155 7.51 -3.54 -5.47
N LEU A 156 7.71 -4.74 -4.90
CA LEU A 156 8.57 -4.96 -3.75
C LEU A 156 9.78 -5.80 -4.18
N PRO A 157 11.01 -5.51 -3.71
CA PRO A 157 12.20 -6.26 -4.11
C PRO A 157 12.12 -7.78 -3.86
N TRP A 158 11.32 -8.19 -2.87
CA TRP A 158 11.07 -9.60 -2.54
C TRP A 158 9.89 -10.23 -3.30
N LEU A 159 9.16 -9.47 -4.12
CA LEU A 159 8.07 -9.92 -4.99
C LEU A 159 8.43 -9.64 -6.45
N THR A 160 9.24 -10.50 -7.05
CA THR A 160 9.60 -10.42 -8.48
C THR A 160 8.51 -11.06 -9.34
N SER A 161 8.22 -10.46 -10.50
CA SER A 161 7.20 -10.90 -11.46
C SER A 161 7.46 -12.29 -12.06
N ASP A 162 8.73 -12.69 -12.09
CA ASP A 162 9.19 -13.83 -12.89
C ASP A 162 9.15 -15.16 -12.13
N ASP A 163 8.87 -15.13 -10.82
CA ASP A 163 8.83 -16.32 -9.97
C ASP A 163 7.37 -16.64 -9.63
N GLU A 164 6.72 -17.49 -10.44
CA GLU A 164 5.39 -18.02 -10.13
C GLU A 164 5.40 -18.73 -8.76
N LYS A 165 4.84 -18.05 -7.75
CA LYS A 165 4.72 -18.48 -6.35
C LYS A 165 6.06 -18.69 -5.64
N LEU A 166 6.75 -17.58 -5.35
CA LEU A 166 7.82 -17.54 -4.34
C LEU A 166 7.37 -18.17 -3.02
N SER A 167 8.15 -19.13 -2.53
CA SER A 167 7.93 -19.71 -1.22
C SER A 167 8.09 -18.64 -0.12
N SER A 168 7.39 -18.82 0.99
CA SER A 168 7.49 -17.91 2.14
C SER A 168 8.93 -17.77 2.64
N SER A 169 9.71 -18.86 2.62
CA SER A 169 11.11 -18.85 3.05
C SER A 169 12.00 -18.04 2.10
N THR A 170 11.74 -18.06 0.80
CA THR A 170 12.45 -17.22 -0.17
C THR A 170 12.09 -15.74 0.04
N ILE A 171 10.82 -15.42 0.28
CA ILE A 171 10.38 -14.05 0.57
C ILE A 171 11.06 -13.53 1.84
N LEU A 172 11.10 -14.32 2.91
CA LEU A 172 11.80 -13.96 4.16
C LEU A 172 13.28 -13.66 3.90
N LYS A 173 13.99 -14.55 3.20
CA LYS A 173 15.41 -14.36 2.87
C LYS A 173 15.62 -13.04 2.12
N ARG A 174 14.79 -12.75 1.12
CA ARG A 174 14.87 -11.50 0.37
C ARG A 174 14.58 -10.29 1.27
N LYS A 175 13.54 -10.34 2.11
CA LYS A 175 13.23 -9.28 3.08
C LYS A 175 14.41 -8.98 4.01
N ALA A 176 15.00 -10.01 4.60
CA ALA A 176 16.11 -9.88 5.53
C ALA A 176 17.40 -9.33 4.87
N CYS A 177 17.61 -9.62 3.58
CA CYS A 177 18.78 -9.13 2.83
C CYS A 177 18.55 -7.77 2.16
N THR A 178 17.32 -7.27 2.09
CA THR A 178 17.04 -5.98 1.44
C THR A 178 17.36 -4.85 2.41
N THR A 179 18.29 -3.96 2.05
CA THR A 179 18.62 -2.82 2.90
C THR A 179 17.58 -1.71 2.78
N ILE A 180 17.56 -0.77 3.74
CA ILE A 180 16.73 0.44 3.63
C ILE A 180 17.10 1.22 2.36
N ALA A 181 18.39 1.27 2.01
CA ALA A 181 18.83 1.90 0.78
C ALA A 181 18.19 1.23 -0.44
N ASP A 182 18.23 -0.10 -0.54
CA ASP A 182 17.63 -0.84 -1.67
C ASP A 182 16.11 -0.62 -1.79
N ILE A 183 15.43 -0.46 -0.66
CA ILE A 183 13.99 -0.13 -0.61
C ILE A 183 13.72 1.31 -1.05
N CYS A 184 14.59 2.24 -0.70
CA CYS A 184 14.44 3.68 -0.95
C CYS A 184 15.06 4.16 -2.27
N LEU A 185 15.87 3.35 -2.95
CA LEU A 185 16.50 3.70 -4.22
C LEU A 185 15.46 3.83 -5.33
N ASP A 186 15.26 5.04 -5.85
CA ASP A 186 14.37 5.30 -6.98
C ASP A 186 14.76 4.37 -8.16
N PRO A 187 13.83 3.57 -8.71
CA PRO A 187 14.11 2.71 -9.86
C PRO A 187 14.31 3.49 -11.18
N HIS A 188 14.65 4.78 -11.13
CA HIS A 188 14.77 5.70 -12.26
C HIS A 188 16.11 6.42 -12.28
#